data_AF-A0A440XLG4-F1
#
_entry.id   AF-A0A440XLG4-F1
#
_cell.length_a   1.000
_cell.length_b   1.000
_cell.length_c   1.000
_cell.angle_alpha   90.00
_cell.angle_beta   90.00
_cell.angle_gamma   90.00
#
_symmetry.space_group_name_H-M   'P 1'
#
loop_
_entity.id
_entity.type
_entity.pdbx_description
1 polymer ?
#
loop_
_entity_poly.entity_id
_entity_poly.type
_entity_poly.pdbx_seq_one_letter_code
_entity_poly.pdbx_strand_id
1 'polypeptide(L)'
;MAAMARGLRFRTARDLFSACPAIARDMKAVPTDQPSIEFCRALLAGRVPEEAITFCAYLLPERPAIWWAHECLSNLAELLGDRDLELLALVGDWVGEPGNPDHREAVAQAVEVPPATPVSWIALAAGWRDGDSGIDQATAEFPTAHAVSAGILAGLARVSLADRFAVLSAFVEMGIEMAEMEAQQQPADAY
;
A
#
# COMPACT_ATOMS: atom_id res chain seq x y z
N MET A 1 26.58 26.48 0.89
CA MET A 1 25.94 25.43 1.72
C MET A 1 24.70 24.97 0.98
N ALA A 2 24.83 23.93 0.15
CA ALA A 2 23.73 23.44 -0.69
C ALA A 2 22.62 22.87 0.20
N ALA A 3 21.39 23.35 0.01
CA ALA A 3 20.20 22.76 0.59
C ALA A 3 20.04 21.34 0.02
N MET A 4 20.26 20.33 0.88
CA MET A 4 20.06 18.92 0.55
C MET A 4 18.58 18.68 0.27
N ALA A 5 18.27 18.06 -0.87
CA ALA A 5 16.92 17.96 -1.40
C ALA A 5 16.05 16.98 -0.60
N ARG A 6 15.10 17.53 0.17
CA ARG A 6 13.88 16.84 0.62
C ARG A 6 13.07 16.42 -0.60
N GLY A 7 12.63 15.17 -0.68
CA GLY A 7 11.90 14.71 -1.86
C GLY A 7 11.47 13.26 -1.76
N LEU A 8 10.48 12.91 -2.57
CA LEU A 8 9.96 11.55 -2.67
C LEU A 8 11.08 10.56 -3.00
N ARG A 9 10.94 9.34 -2.47
CA ARG A 9 11.81 8.19 -2.79
C ARG A 9 12.01 8.00 -4.29
N PHE A 10 10.95 8.20 -5.07
CA PHE A 10 10.97 8.16 -6.53
C PHE A 10 10.47 9.50 -7.05
N ARG A 11 11.33 10.24 -7.76
CA ARG A 11 10.99 11.59 -8.25
C ARG A 11 10.02 11.53 -9.42
N THR A 12 10.20 10.55 -10.31
CA THR A 12 9.34 10.33 -11.49
C THR A 12 8.75 8.93 -11.50
N ALA A 13 7.70 8.74 -12.30
CA ALA A 13 7.13 7.42 -12.55
C ALA A 13 8.15 6.44 -13.17
N ARG A 14 9.04 6.94 -14.05
CA ARG A 14 10.13 6.14 -14.62
C ARG A 14 11.11 5.64 -13.55
N ASP A 15 11.44 6.47 -12.56
CA ASP A 15 12.33 6.06 -11.46
C ASP A 15 11.71 4.90 -10.68
N LEU A 16 10.42 5.00 -10.35
CA LEU A 16 9.68 3.97 -9.63
C LEU A 16 9.64 2.66 -10.42
N PHE A 17 9.22 2.69 -11.69
CA PHE A 17 9.12 1.48 -12.51
C PHE A 17 10.48 0.81 -12.73
N SER A 18 11.55 1.60 -12.81
CA SER A 18 12.92 1.07 -12.96
C SER A 18 13.40 0.39 -11.67
N ALA A 19 13.06 0.95 -10.51
CA ALA A 19 13.44 0.40 -9.21
C ALA A 19 12.54 -0.79 -8.78
N CYS A 20 11.28 -0.79 -9.19
CA CYS A 20 10.28 -1.79 -8.83
C CYS A 20 9.59 -2.38 -10.08
N PRO A 21 10.29 -3.20 -10.90
CA PRO A 21 9.72 -3.73 -12.14
C PRO A 21 8.46 -4.59 -11.98
N ALA A 22 8.20 -5.09 -10.76
CA ALA A 22 7.02 -5.88 -10.43
C ALA A 22 5.70 -5.11 -10.66
N ILE A 23 5.70 -3.78 -10.57
CA ILE A 23 4.51 -2.94 -10.81
C ILE A 23 3.91 -3.15 -12.21
N ALA A 24 4.73 -3.51 -13.21
CA ALA A 24 4.27 -3.80 -14.57
C ALA A 24 3.39 -5.05 -14.68
N ARG A 25 3.36 -5.90 -13.62
CA ARG A 25 2.42 -7.02 -13.52
C ARG A 25 1.05 -6.56 -13.01
N ASP A 26 1.02 -5.49 -12.21
CA ASP A 26 -0.15 -5.03 -11.46
C ASP A 26 -0.91 -3.89 -12.15
N MET A 27 -0.27 -3.17 -13.07
CA MET A 27 -0.91 -2.10 -13.85
C MET A 27 -0.37 -2.04 -15.29
N LYS A 28 -1.09 -1.34 -16.17
CA LYS A 28 -0.81 -1.22 -17.60
C LYS A 28 -0.33 0.16 -18.04
N ALA A 29 -0.52 1.22 -17.24
CA ALA A 29 0.03 2.52 -17.59
C ALA A 29 1.54 2.47 -17.84
N VAL A 30 1.96 3.20 -18.86
CA VAL A 30 3.36 3.29 -19.26
C VAL A 30 4.03 4.39 -18.41
N PRO A 31 5.18 4.12 -17.79
CA PRO A 31 5.87 5.13 -17.00
C PRO A 31 6.35 6.28 -17.89
N THR A 32 6.15 7.50 -17.39
CA THR A 32 6.63 8.74 -18.02
C THR A 32 7.70 9.40 -17.15
N ASP A 33 8.31 10.46 -17.65
CA ASP A 33 9.22 11.31 -16.88
C ASP A 33 8.47 12.36 -16.03
N GLN A 34 7.15 12.24 -15.90
CA GLN A 34 6.35 13.12 -15.04
C GLN A 34 6.69 12.89 -13.57
N PRO A 35 6.63 13.94 -12.72
CA PRO A 35 6.74 13.81 -11.28
C PRO A 35 5.75 12.77 -10.73
N SER A 36 6.18 11.95 -9.77
CA SER A 36 5.38 10.80 -9.28
C SER A 36 3.98 11.19 -8.81
N ILE A 37 3.82 12.32 -8.11
CA ILE A 37 2.50 12.79 -7.64
C ILE A 37 1.62 13.24 -8.81
N GLU A 38 2.21 13.95 -9.79
CA GLU A 38 1.48 14.36 -10.99
C GLU A 38 1.05 13.15 -11.82
N PHE A 39 1.91 12.14 -11.94
CA PHE A 39 1.58 10.89 -12.61
C PHE A 39 0.43 10.16 -11.89
N CYS A 40 0.47 10.09 -10.55
CA CYS A 40 -0.60 9.50 -9.76
C CYS A 40 -1.96 10.21 -9.97
N ARG A 41 -1.96 11.54 -9.96
CA ARG A 41 -3.18 12.33 -10.26
C ARG A 41 -3.65 12.17 -11.70
N ALA A 42 -2.72 12.01 -12.65
CA ALA A 42 -3.06 11.73 -14.05
C ALA A 42 -3.68 10.34 -14.22
N LEU A 43 -3.24 9.33 -13.45
CA LEU A 43 -3.87 8.01 -13.41
C LEU A 43 -5.31 8.12 -12.88
N LEU A 44 -5.50 8.86 -11.79
CA LEU A 44 -6.82 9.08 -11.18
C LEU A 44 -7.81 9.75 -12.14
N ALA A 45 -7.34 10.72 -12.93
CA ALA A 45 -8.15 11.39 -13.95
C ALA A 45 -8.26 10.59 -15.27
N GLY A 46 -7.61 9.43 -15.34
CA GLY A 46 -7.44 8.62 -16.54
C GLY A 46 -8.58 7.63 -16.79
N ARG A 47 -8.29 6.67 -17.68
CA ARG A 47 -9.27 5.63 -18.07
C ARG A 47 -9.41 4.50 -17.06
N VAL A 48 -8.39 4.28 -16.23
CA VAL A 48 -8.35 3.22 -15.22
C VAL A 48 -7.89 3.86 -13.90
N PRO A 49 -8.78 4.58 -13.20
CA PRO A 49 -8.43 5.31 -11.98
C PRO A 49 -7.89 4.41 -10.87
N GLU A 50 -8.25 3.12 -10.87
CA GLU A 50 -7.75 2.11 -9.93
C GLU A 50 -6.22 1.94 -10.00
N GLU A 51 -5.60 2.24 -11.14
CA GLU A 51 -4.13 2.19 -11.27
C GLU A 51 -3.43 3.25 -10.41
N ALA A 52 -4.12 4.31 -9.98
CA ALA A 52 -3.59 5.27 -9.02
C ALA A 52 -3.39 4.65 -7.63
N ILE A 53 -4.30 3.76 -7.20
CA ILE A 53 -4.14 2.99 -5.95
C ILE A 53 -2.90 2.09 -6.05
N THR A 54 -2.78 1.35 -7.16
CA THR A 54 -1.60 0.50 -7.40
C THR A 54 -0.32 1.33 -7.38
N PHE A 55 -0.27 2.46 -8.09
CA PHE A 55 0.92 3.30 -8.13
C PHE A 55 1.28 3.87 -6.75
N CYS A 56 0.30 4.37 -5.98
CA CYS A 56 0.49 4.82 -4.59
C CYS A 56 1.08 3.72 -3.70
N ALA A 57 0.59 2.48 -3.81
CA ALA A 57 1.07 1.35 -3.02
C ALA A 57 2.57 1.08 -3.22
N TYR A 58 3.08 1.27 -4.43
CA TYR A 58 4.51 1.13 -4.75
C TYR A 58 5.34 2.38 -4.43
N LEU A 59 4.70 3.56 -4.42
CA LEU A 59 5.36 4.83 -4.12
C LEU A 59 5.72 4.94 -2.63
N LEU A 60 4.83 4.45 -1.77
CA LEU A 60 4.98 4.50 -0.32
C LEU A 60 6.00 3.46 0.20
N PRO A 61 6.78 3.78 1.24
CA PRO A 61 7.50 2.77 2.00
C PRO A 61 6.53 1.76 2.63
N GLU A 62 7.00 0.54 2.93
CA GLU A 62 6.12 -0.58 3.34
C GLU A 62 5.20 -0.25 4.52
N ARG A 63 5.74 0.29 5.62
CA ARG A 63 4.94 0.61 6.81
C ARG A 63 3.89 1.70 6.55
N PRO A 64 4.24 2.86 5.96
CA PRO A 64 3.26 3.83 5.47
C PRO A 64 2.22 3.22 4.52
N ALA A 65 2.62 2.37 3.58
CA ALA A 65 1.68 1.73 2.64
C ALA A 65 0.64 0.86 3.38
N ILE A 66 1.08 0.07 4.36
CA ILE A 66 0.20 -0.76 5.19
C ILE A 66 -0.72 0.11 6.06
N TRP A 67 -0.20 1.18 6.66
CA TRP A 67 -1.01 2.14 7.42
C TRP A 67 -2.07 2.82 6.55
N TRP A 68 -1.69 3.31 5.37
CA TRP A 68 -2.62 3.88 4.40
C TRP A 68 -3.74 2.90 4.03
N ALA A 69 -3.39 1.64 3.79
CA ALA A 69 -4.36 0.60 3.48
C ALA A 69 -5.29 0.31 4.66
N HIS A 70 -4.77 0.29 5.89
CA HIS A 70 -5.55 0.20 7.12
C HIS A 70 -6.57 1.35 7.22
N GLU A 71 -6.15 2.58 6.97
CA GLU A 71 -7.04 3.75 7.01
C GLU A 71 -8.11 3.68 5.90
N CYS A 72 -7.73 3.27 4.69
CA CYS A 72 -8.68 3.04 3.60
C CYS A 72 -9.78 2.03 4.03
N LEU A 73 -9.39 0.88 4.58
CA LEU A 73 -10.36 -0.14 4.99
C LEU A 73 -11.14 0.24 6.25
N SER A 74 -10.56 1.02 7.15
CA SER A 74 -11.28 1.58 8.31
C SER A 74 -12.42 2.51 7.88
N ASN A 75 -12.23 3.28 6.81
CA ASN A 75 -13.31 4.08 6.19
C ASN A 75 -14.41 3.23 5.53
N LEU A 76 -14.18 1.92 5.36
CA LEU A 76 -15.14 0.96 4.84
C LEU A 76 -15.65 -0.01 5.91
N ALA A 77 -15.42 0.25 7.20
CA ALA A 77 -15.70 -0.69 8.29
C ALA A 77 -17.14 -1.25 8.28
N GLU A 78 -18.14 -0.45 7.91
CA GLU A 78 -19.54 -0.88 7.80
C GLU A 78 -19.80 -1.93 6.69
N LEU A 79 -18.85 -2.08 5.75
CA LEU A 79 -18.88 -3.06 4.65
C LEU A 79 -18.00 -4.28 4.94
N LEU A 80 -17.41 -4.35 6.13
CA LEU A 80 -16.55 -5.45 6.57
C LEU A 80 -17.30 -6.35 7.55
N GLY A 81 -16.96 -7.64 7.57
CA GLY A 81 -17.48 -8.58 8.57
C GLY A 81 -16.69 -8.50 9.88
N ASP A 82 -17.24 -9.05 10.96
CA ASP A 82 -16.60 -9.02 12.30
C ASP A 82 -15.15 -9.54 12.27
N ARG A 83 -14.89 -10.62 11.52
CA ARG A 83 -13.55 -11.19 11.38
C ARG A 83 -12.57 -10.23 10.67
N ASP A 84 -13.05 -9.48 9.69
CA ASP A 84 -12.24 -8.46 9.00
C ASP A 84 -11.90 -7.32 9.97
N LEU A 85 -12.84 -6.91 10.83
CA LEU A 85 -12.61 -5.87 11.83
C LEU A 85 -11.61 -6.29 12.91
N GLU A 86 -11.69 -7.54 13.40
CA GLU A 86 -10.70 -8.12 14.31
C GLU A 86 -9.30 -8.11 13.69
N LEU A 87 -9.19 -8.54 12.43
CA LEU A 87 -7.92 -8.58 11.71
C LEU A 87 -7.37 -7.18 11.44
N LEU A 88 -8.24 -6.21 11.17
CA LEU A 88 -7.86 -4.82 10.94
C LEU A 88 -7.25 -4.21 12.20
N ALA A 89 -7.80 -4.52 13.38
CA ALA A 89 -7.23 -4.09 14.65
C ALA A 89 -5.81 -4.65 14.87
N LEU A 90 -5.58 -5.94 14.56
CA LEU A 90 -4.25 -6.54 14.65
C LEU A 90 -3.24 -5.87 13.71
N VAL A 91 -3.65 -5.49 12.50
CA VAL A 91 -2.82 -4.72 11.57
C VAL A 91 -2.51 -3.33 12.14
N GLY A 92 -3.49 -2.66 12.76
CA GLY A 92 -3.30 -1.38 13.43
C GLY A 92 -2.25 -1.45 14.55
N ASP A 93 -2.34 -2.46 15.41
CA ASP A 93 -1.36 -2.71 16.48
C ASP A 93 0.05 -2.93 15.90
N TRP A 94 0.17 -3.71 14.83
CA TRP A 94 1.43 -3.93 14.13
C TRP A 94 2.02 -2.64 13.54
N VAL A 95 1.20 -1.76 12.97
CA VAL A 95 1.69 -0.47 12.43
C VAL A 95 2.24 0.42 13.54
N GLY A 96 1.61 0.38 14.72
CA GLY A 96 2.04 1.12 15.90
C GLY A 96 3.41 0.65 16.42
N GLU A 97 3.61 -0.66 16.49
CA GLU A 97 4.84 -1.28 17.00
C GLU A 97 5.34 -2.44 16.11
N PRO A 98 5.87 -2.16 14.90
CA PRO A 98 6.23 -3.21 13.92
C PRO A 98 7.41 -4.09 14.36
N GLY A 99 8.19 -3.62 15.34
CA GLY A 99 9.29 -4.35 15.95
C GLY A 99 8.86 -5.32 17.06
N ASN A 100 7.60 -5.28 17.49
CA ASN A 100 7.08 -6.15 18.53
C ASN A 100 6.80 -7.55 17.95
N PRO A 101 7.47 -8.61 18.43
CA PRO A 101 7.27 -9.97 17.92
C PRO A 101 5.84 -10.47 18.16
N ASP A 102 5.18 -10.04 19.24
CA ASP A 102 3.83 -10.50 19.60
C ASP A 102 2.79 -9.99 18.58
N HIS A 103 2.89 -8.73 18.15
CA HIS A 103 2.01 -8.18 17.11
C HIS A 103 2.24 -8.85 15.75
N ARG A 104 3.51 -9.16 15.42
CA ARG A 104 3.85 -9.87 14.19
C ARG A 104 3.27 -11.29 14.19
N GLU A 105 3.45 -12.02 15.30
CA GLU A 105 2.93 -13.37 15.44
C GLU A 105 1.40 -13.39 15.40
N ALA A 106 0.74 -12.43 16.07
CA ALA A 106 -0.73 -12.31 16.05
C ALA A 106 -1.28 -12.11 14.63
N VAL A 107 -0.66 -11.22 13.83
CA VAL A 107 -1.04 -11.05 12.42
C VAL A 107 -0.77 -12.33 11.62
N ALA A 108 0.41 -12.93 11.76
CA ALA A 108 0.78 -14.13 11.02
C ALA A 108 -0.16 -15.32 11.29
N GLN A 109 -0.60 -15.51 12.55
CA GLN A 109 -1.55 -16.56 12.93
C GLN A 109 -2.97 -16.29 12.44
N ALA A 110 -3.34 -15.03 12.21
CA ALA A 110 -4.69 -14.65 11.82
C ALA A 110 -4.91 -14.59 10.30
N VAL A 111 -3.84 -14.58 9.50
CA VAL A 111 -3.87 -14.51 8.03
C VAL A 111 -4.17 -15.88 7.42
N GLU A 112 -5.14 -15.91 6.49
CA GLU A 112 -5.43 -17.07 5.64
C GLU A 112 -4.66 -16.99 4.31
N VAL A 113 -4.21 -18.14 3.80
CA VAL A 113 -3.55 -18.26 2.48
C VAL A 113 -4.33 -19.28 1.63
N PRO A 114 -4.90 -18.90 0.46
CA PRO A 114 -4.87 -17.56 -0.14
C PRO A 114 -5.76 -16.55 0.61
N PRO A 115 -5.46 -15.23 0.54
CA PRO A 115 -6.26 -14.20 1.20
C PRO A 115 -7.66 -14.13 0.60
N ALA A 116 -8.69 -14.31 1.45
CA ALA A 116 -10.08 -14.35 1.04
C ALA A 116 -10.80 -12.99 1.14
N THR A 117 -10.25 -12.03 1.90
CA THR A 117 -10.90 -10.75 2.19
C THR A 117 -9.97 -9.55 1.95
N PRO A 118 -10.52 -8.32 1.82
CA PRO A 118 -9.75 -7.09 1.72
C PRO A 118 -8.72 -6.94 2.84
N VAL A 119 -9.10 -7.29 4.08
CA VAL A 119 -8.21 -7.16 5.24
C VAL A 119 -7.17 -8.28 5.27
N SER A 120 -7.51 -9.51 4.84
CA SER A 120 -6.54 -10.61 4.72
C SER A 120 -5.35 -10.26 3.81
N TRP A 121 -5.57 -9.46 2.76
CA TRP A 121 -4.49 -8.97 1.90
C TRP A 121 -3.51 -8.04 2.62
N ILE A 122 -4.00 -7.11 3.43
CA ILE A 122 -3.13 -6.17 4.15
C ILE A 122 -2.46 -6.87 5.33
N ALA A 123 -3.16 -7.78 6.00
CA ALA A 123 -2.58 -8.60 7.05
C ALA A 123 -1.48 -9.52 6.51
N LEU A 124 -1.63 -10.07 5.30
CA LEU A 124 -0.55 -10.77 4.60
C LEU A 124 0.66 -9.85 4.38
N ALA A 125 0.43 -8.58 3.99
CA ALA A 125 1.48 -7.58 3.80
C ALA A 125 2.24 -7.25 5.11
N ALA A 126 1.55 -7.26 6.26
CA ALA A 126 2.13 -6.96 7.57
C ALA A 126 2.80 -8.18 8.25
N GLY A 127 2.20 -9.36 8.12
CA GLY A 127 2.67 -10.60 8.76
C GLY A 127 3.84 -11.27 8.03
N TRP A 128 4.06 -10.95 6.75
CA TRP A 128 5.12 -11.57 5.94
C TRP A 128 6.47 -10.86 6.12
N ARG A 129 7.11 -10.99 7.29
CA ARG A 129 8.56 -10.74 7.44
C ARG A 129 9.14 -11.54 8.60
N ASP A 130 9.24 -12.87 8.43
CA ASP A 130 10.34 -13.68 8.99
C ASP A 130 10.39 -15.05 8.29
N GLY A 131 11.47 -15.28 7.57
CA GLY A 131 11.73 -16.50 6.79
C GLY A 131 12.19 -17.68 7.63
N ASP A 132 11.42 -18.04 8.68
CA ASP A 132 11.67 -19.27 9.45
C ASP A 132 10.63 -20.38 9.19
N SER A 133 9.51 -20.04 8.54
CA SER A 133 8.78 -21.07 7.80
C SER A 133 9.56 -21.31 6.51
N GLY A 134 9.94 -22.56 6.21
CA GLY A 134 10.78 -22.98 5.09
C GLY A 134 10.20 -22.74 3.69
N ILE A 135 9.57 -21.59 3.48
CA ILE A 135 9.19 -21.02 2.20
C ILE A 135 10.38 -20.17 1.75
N ASP A 136 11.03 -20.64 0.68
CA ASP A 136 12.13 -19.97 0.01
C ASP A 136 11.79 -18.48 -0.21
N GLN A 137 12.72 -17.55 0.02
CA GLN A 137 12.50 -16.12 -0.29
C GLN A 137 12.11 -15.91 -1.77
N ALA A 138 12.40 -16.90 -2.62
CA ALA A 138 11.93 -17.00 -4.00
C ALA A 138 10.40 -17.14 -4.16
N THR A 139 9.65 -17.41 -3.09
CA THR A 139 8.19 -17.62 -3.05
C THR A 139 7.42 -16.51 -2.33
N ALA A 140 8.06 -15.38 -1.98
CA ALA A 140 7.30 -14.13 -1.78
C ALA A 140 6.71 -13.74 -3.13
N GLU A 141 5.57 -14.36 -3.47
CA GLU A 141 5.07 -14.46 -4.84
C GLU A 141 4.70 -13.08 -5.40
N PHE A 142 4.44 -12.10 -4.51
CA PHE A 142 4.12 -10.71 -4.85
C PHE A 142 4.68 -9.70 -3.82
N PRO A 143 5.06 -8.48 -4.24
CA PRO A 143 5.53 -7.42 -3.34
C PRO A 143 4.48 -6.97 -2.30
N THR A 144 4.89 -6.43 -1.15
CA THR A 144 3.99 -5.78 -0.16
C THR A 144 3.03 -4.78 -0.81
N ALA A 145 3.52 -4.01 -1.78
CA ALA A 145 2.72 -3.06 -2.56
C ALA A 145 1.58 -3.72 -3.34
N HIS A 146 1.80 -4.93 -3.88
CA HIS A 146 0.75 -5.70 -4.54
C HIS A 146 -0.36 -6.07 -3.55
N ALA A 147 0.01 -6.62 -2.40
CA ALA A 147 -0.96 -7.01 -1.37
C ALA A 147 -1.74 -5.81 -0.84
N VAL A 148 -1.08 -4.67 -0.62
CA VAL A 148 -1.72 -3.40 -0.25
C VAL A 148 -2.74 -2.96 -1.31
N SER A 149 -2.32 -2.92 -2.59
CA SER A 149 -3.23 -2.52 -3.69
C SER A 149 -4.42 -3.47 -3.80
N ALA A 150 -4.18 -4.78 -3.75
CA ALA A 150 -5.21 -5.80 -3.80
C ALA A 150 -6.23 -5.65 -2.66
N GLY A 151 -5.76 -5.40 -1.43
CA GLY A 151 -6.62 -5.17 -0.27
C GLY A 151 -7.53 -3.96 -0.44
N ILE A 152 -6.96 -2.81 -0.83
CA ILE A 152 -7.73 -1.58 -1.03
C ILE A 152 -8.75 -1.75 -2.17
N LEU A 153 -8.34 -2.31 -3.31
CA LEU A 153 -9.22 -2.52 -4.46
C LEU A 153 -10.32 -3.55 -4.17
N ALA A 154 -10.02 -4.60 -3.40
CA ALA A 154 -11.02 -5.57 -2.94
C ALA A 154 -12.04 -4.92 -1.99
N GLY A 155 -11.60 -4.02 -1.11
CA GLY A 155 -12.50 -3.23 -0.26
C GLY A 155 -13.37 -2.29 -1.10
N LEU A 156 -12.77 -1.57 -2.03
CA LEU A 156 -13.45 -0.66 -2.95
C LEU A 156 -14.51 -1.37 -3.82
N ALA A 157 -14.27 -2.63 -4.18
CA ALA A 157 -15.24 -3.45 -4.91
C ALA A 157 -16.55 -3.68 -4.12
N ARG A 158 -16.53 -3.57 -2.79
CA ARG A 158 -17.73 -3.64 -1.92
C ARG A 158 -18.52 -2.32 -1.87
N VAL A 159 -17.93 -1.21 -2.29
CA VAL A 159 -18.60 0.10 -2.32
C VAL A 159 -19.62 0.16 -3.45
N SER A 160 -20.72 0.87 -3.21
CA SER A 160 -21.77 1.15 -4.20
C SER A 160 -21.16 1.76 -5.47
N LEU A 161 -21.71 1.44 -6.65
CA LEU A 161 -21.19 1.99 -7.91
C LEU A 161 -21.29 3.53 -7.96
N ALA A 162 -22.30 4.11 -7.30
CA ALA A 162 -22.52 5.56 -7.28
C ALA A 162 -21.42 6.29 -6.50
N ASP A 163 -20.92 5.69 -5.41
CA ASP A 163 -19.95 6.33 -4.51
C ASP A 163 -18.51 5.91 -4.80
N ARG A 164 -18.31 4.82 -5.55
CA ARG A 164 -17.00 4.17 -5.74
C ARG A 164 -15.90 5.13 -6.19
N PHE A 165 -16.18 6.00 -7.17
CA PHE A 165 -15.17 6.93 -7.67
C PHE A 165 -14.79 7.99 -6.63
N ALA A 166 -15.76 8.49 -5.86
CA ALA A 166 -15.50 9.45 -4.80
C ALA A 166 -14.63 8.83 -3.69
N VAL A 167 -14.94 7.60 -3.29
CA VAL A 167 -14.15 6.84 -2.31
C VAL A 167 -12.75 6.54 -2.84
N LEU A 168 -12.63 6.07 -4.08
CA LEU A 168 -11.33 5.84 -4.73
C LEU A 168 -10.48 7.12 -4.72
N SER A 169 -11.07 8.25 -5.11
CA SER A 169 -10.37 9.54 -5.15
C SER A 169 -9.88 9.96 -3.77
N ALA A 170 -10.71 9.79 -2.74
CA ALA A 170 -10.32 10.09 -1.36
C ALA A 170 -9.15 9.20 -0.88
N PHE A 171 -9.17 7.91 -1.24
CA PHE A 171 -8.07 6.99 -0.91
C PHE A 171 -6.77 7.36 -1.62
N VAL A 172 -6.84 7.74 -2.89
CA VAL A 172 -5.66 8.19 -3.65
C VAL A 172 -5.08 9.47 -3.05
N GLU A 173 -5.90 10.48 -2.75
CA GLU A 173 -5.41 11.73 -2.15
C GLU A 173 -4.79 11.48 -0.76
N MET A 174 -5.38 10.62 0.07
CA MET A 174 -4.78 10.21 1.34
C MET A 174 -3.41 9.53 1.15
N GLY A 175 -3.26 8.71 0.10
CA GLY A 175 -1.97 8.07 -0.24
C GLY A 175 -0.93 9.08 -0.73
N ILE A 176 -1.35 10.08 -1.50
CA ILE A 176 -0.50 11.19 -1.96
C ILE A 176 -0.02 12.02 -0.77
N GLU A 177 -0.93 12.42 0.12
CA GLU A 177 -0.61 13.19 1.33
C GLU A 177 0.41 12.45 2.18
N MET A 178 0.23 11.13 2.36
CA MET A 178 1.19 10.30 3.10
C MET A 178 2.56 10.25 2.42
N ALA A 179 2.61 10.11 1.10
CA ALA A 179 3.88 10.10 0.37
C ALA A 179 4.63 11.44 0.50
N GLU A 180 3.90 12.56 0.46
CA GLU A 180 4.46 13.89 0.68
C GLU A 180 4.95 14.09 2.12
N MET A 181 4.23 13.57 3.12
CA MET A 181 4.67 13.59 4.51
C MET A 181 5.96 12.78 4.73
N GLU A 182 6.04 11.56 4.18
CA GLU A 182 7.25 10.72 4.28
C GLU A 182 8.46 11.39 3.61
N ALA A 183 8.26 12.05 2.47
CA ALA A 183 9.31 12.83 1.80
C ALA A 183 9.85 14.01 2.63
N GLN A 184 9.05 14.54 3.55
CA GLN A 184 9.47 15.60 4.48
C GLN A 184 10.17 15.04 5.72
N GLN A 185 9.82 13.83 6.14
CA GLN A 185 10.35 13.16 7.34
C GLN A 185 11.68 12.45 7.11
N GLN A 186 12.04 12.13 5.86
CA GLN A 186 13.32 11.49 5.54
C GLN A 186 14.52 12.39 5.93
N PRO A 187 15.36 11.99 6.91
CA PRO A 187 16.56 12.74 7.28
C PRO A 187 17.63 12.62 6.19
N ALA A 188 18.51 13.62 6.09
CA ALA A 188 19.56 13.73 5.07
C ALA A 188 20.70 12.68 5.17
N ASP A 189 20.58 11.68 6.05
CA ASP A 189 21.66 10.76 6.41
C ASP A 189 21.38 9.35 5.88
N ALA A 190 21.75 9.11 4.62
CA ALA A 190 22.03 7.79 4.09
C ALA A 190 23.01 7.90 2.92
N TYR A 191 24.21 8.45 3.16
CA TYR A 191 25.40 8.13 2.38
C TYR A 191 26.69 8.41 3.18
#